data_AF-A0A9P6TZN1-F1
#
_entry.id   AF-A0A9P6TZN1-F1
#
_cell.length_a   1.000
_cell.length_b   1.000
_cell.length_c   1.000
_cell.angle_alpha   90.00
_cell.angle_beta   90.00
_cell.angle_gamma   90.00
#
_symmetry.space_group_name_H-M   'P 1'
#
loop_
_entity.id
_entity.type
_entity.pdbx_description
1 polymer ?
#
loop_
_entity_poly.entity_id
_entity_poly.type
_entity_poly.pdbx_seq_one_letter_code
_entity_poly.pdbx_strand_id
1 'polypeptide(L)'
;MKFTLLTIFAVVLASFAVLAQSPEPTGDAEPEPEPTIAYAPPPPPSTAAGHFDGYSKCQVRGFKLTSPVVRCCTQNKGVSKVEGKVINCRVAIGREGYYRKCIYDLHYPTSVTCRYY
;
A
#
# COMPACT_ATOMS: atom_id res chain seq x y z
N MET A 1 -33.62 -1.11 48.52
CA MET A 1 -32.78 -2.31 48.71
C MET A 1 -32.17 -2.66 47.35
N LYS A 2 -31.04 -2.11 46.86
CA LYS A 2 -29.71 -1.86 47.44
C LYS A 2 -28.98 -3.13 47.93
N PHE A 3 -29.17 -4.28 47.28
CA PHE A 3 -28.43 -5.50 47.63
C PHE A 3 -28.16 -6.46 46.44
N THR A 4 -28.08 -5.93 45.22
CA THR A 4 -27.90 -6.76 44.00
C THR A 4 -26.73 -6.27 43.13
N LEU A 5 -25.65 -5.77 43.76
CA LEU A 5 -24.41 -5.43 43.04
C LEU A 5 -23.14 -5.98 43.71
N LEU A 6 -23.26 -6.62 44.87
CA LEU A 6 -22.13 -7.06 45.69
C LEU A 6 -21.68 -8.51 45.42
N THR A 7 -22.45 -9.30 44.65
CA THR A 7 -22.13 -10.71 44.40
C THR A 7 -21.23 -10.95 43.19
N ILE A 8 -21.00 -9.95 42.34
CA ILE A 8 -20.18 -10.09 41.12
C ILE A 8 -18.68 -9.87 41.40
N PHE A 9 -18.33 -9.14 42.46
CA PHE A 9 -16.93 -8.80 42.77
C PHE A 9 -16.13 -9.93 43.46
N ALA A 10 -16.79 -10.99 43.93
CA ALA A 10 -16.14 -12.07 44.67
C ALA A 10 -15.63 -13.23 43.80
N VAL A 11 -16.11 -13.36 42.55
CA VAL A 11 -15.76 -14.52 41.69
C VAL A 11 -14.48 -14.30 40.87
N VAL A 12 -14.01 -13.05 40.73
CA VAL A 12 -12.84 -12.72 39.90
C VAL A 12 -11.50 -12.88 40.66
N LEU A 13 -11.52 -13.00 41.99
CA LEU A 13 -10.31 -13.04 42.82
C LEU A 13 -9.79 -14.46 43.17
N ALA A 14 -10.50 -15.52 42.78
CA ALA A 14 -10.17 -16.89 43.21
C ALA A 14 -9.52 -17.78 42.14
N SER A 15 -9.19 -17.24 40.96
CA SER A 15 -8.63 -18.04 39.84
C SER A 15 -7.13 -17.86 39.60
N PHE A 16 -6.43 -17.10 40.44
CA PHE A 16 -5.00 -16.78 40.27
C PHE A 16 -4.07 -17.50 41.27
N ALA A 17 -4.53 -18.56 41.91
CA ALA A 17 -3.72 -19.36 42.82
C ALA A 17 -3.73 -20.81 42.37
N VAL A 18 -2.62 -21.24 41.78
CA VAL A 18 -2.13 -22.62 41.57
C VAL A 18 -1.61 -22.73 40.14
N LEU A 19 -0.30 -22.52 40.00
CA LEU A 19 0.64 -23.32 39.21
C LEU A 19 2.05 -22.71 39.42
N ALA A 20 2.49 -22.70 40.68
CA ALA A 20 3.88 -22.43 41.04
C ALA A 20 4.63 -23.76 41.13
N GLN A 21 5.12 -24.25 39.99
CA GLN A 21 6.20 -25.23 39.92
C GLN A 21 7.07 -24.87 38.73
N SER A 22 8.19 -24.22 38.99
CA SER A 22 9.29 -24.09 38.02
C SER A 22 10.55 -24.61 38.73
N PRO A 23 11.27 -25.57 38.14
CA PRO A 23 12.47 -26.14 38.75
C PRO A 23 13.59 -25.11 38.76
N GLU A 24 14.29 -25.04 39.88
CA GLU A 24 15.53 -24.30 40.05
C GLU A 24 16.60 -24.82 39.07
N PRO A 25 17.20 -23.98 38.21
CA PRO A 25 18.48 -24.28 37.62
C PRO A 25 19.57 -23.69 38.52
N THR A 26 20.19 -24.57 39.31
CA THR A 26 21.55 -24.36 39.81
C THR A 26 22.47 -24.30 38.59
N GLY A 27 23.09 -23.15 38.35
CA GLY A 27 23.99 -22.96 37.21
C GLY A 27 24.73 -21.66 37.37
N ASP A 28 25.99 -21.78 37.76
CA ASP A 28 26.96 -20.72 38.03
C ASP A 28 26.99 -19.63 36.95
N ALA A 29 26.89 -18.38 37.40
CA ALA A 29 27.03 -17.19 36.58
C ALA A 29 28.52 -16.90 36.33
N GLU A 30 29.00 -17.21 35.14
CA GLU A 30 30.19 -16.62 34.55
C GLU A 30 29.74 -15.55 33.54
N PRO A 31 30.14 -14.27 33.67
CA PRO A 31 29.71 -13.23 32.74
C PRO A 31 30.49 -13.37 31.41
N GLU A 32 29.88 -14.05 30.44
CA GLU A 32 30.32 -13.96 29.04
C GLU A 32 30.09 -12.53 28.50
N PRO A 33 31.03 -11.97 27.73
CA PRO A 33 30.90 -10.62 27.20
C PRO A 33 29.76 -10.55 26.19
N GLU A 34 28.81 -9.63 26.44
CA GLU A 34 27.68 -9.38 25.55
C GLU A 34 28.16 -9.03 24.13
N PRO A 35 27.64 -9.68 23.07
CA PRO A 35 27.94 -9.27 21.71
C PRO A 35 27.32 -7.90 21.47
N THR A 36 28.18 -6.88 21.31
CA THR A 36 27.76 -5.54 20.92
C THR A 36 27.23 -5.61 19.48
N ILE A 37 25.92 -5.80 19.32
CA ILE A 37 25.26 -5.72 18.02
C ILE A 37 25.25 -4.25 17.61
N ALA A 38 26.25 -3.86 16.82
CA ALA A 38 26.28 -2.57 16.16
C ALA A 38 25.08 -2.49 15.22
N TYR A 39 24.10 -1.65 15.58
CA TYR A 39 22.93 -1.40 14.75
C TYR A 39 23.36 -0.58 13.53
N ALA A 40 23.60 -1.23 12.40
CA ALA A 40 23.80 -0.54 11.13
C ALA A 40 22.47 0.11 10.72
N PRO A 41 22.45 1.40 10.34
CA PRO A 41 21.24 2.00 9.79
C PRO A 41 20.83 1.22 8.53
N PRO A 42 19.51 1.00 8.30
CA PRO A 42 19.06 0.34 7.09
C PRO A 42 19.59 1.09 5.86
N PRO A 43 20.04 0.38 4.81
CA PRO A 43 20.50 1.04 3.61
C PRO A 43 19.39 1.95 3.06
N PRO A 44 19.74 3.12 2.49
CA PRO A 44 18.76 4.00 1.90
C PRO A 44 17.97 3.23 0.82
N PRO A 45 16.65 3.49 0.67
CA PRO A 45 15.87 2.84 -0.36
C PRO A 45 16.54 3.13 -1.70
N SER A 46 16.97 2.06 -2.37
CA SER A 46 17.61 2.16 -3.67
C SER A 46 16.59 2.71 -4.65
N THR A 47 16.64 4.02 -4.91
CA THR A 47 15.96 4.65 -6.04
C THR A 47 16.69 4.22 -7.30
N ALA A 48 16.51 2.95 -7.68
CA ALA A 48 16.57 2.58 -9.07
C ALA A 48 15.37 3.26 -9.75
N ALA A 49 15.52 4.56 -10.01
CA ALA A 49 14.80 5.24 -11.08
C ALA A 49 15.37 4.69 -12.39
N GLY A 50 15.20 3.38 -12.60
CA GLY A 50 15.44 2.77 -13.89
C GLY A 50 14.57 3.52 -14.86
N HIS A 51 15.20 4.24 -15.77
CA HIS A 51 14.50 4.77 -16.92
C HIS A 51 14.03 3.55 -17.70
N PHE A 52 12.78 3.14 -17.48
CA PHE A 52 12.17 2.09 -18.27
C PHE A 52 11.88 2.72 -19.63
N ASP A 53 12.73 2.42 -20.61
CA ASP A 53 12.61 2.83 -22.02
C ASP A 53 11.45 2.11 -22.73
N GLY A 54 10.27 2.13 -22.11
CA GLY A 54 9.06 1.49 -22.61
C GLY A 54 7.88 2.45 -22.59
N TYR A 55 6.77 2.00 -23.18
CA TYR A 55 5.55 2.79 -23.29
C TYR A 55 4.35 2.00 -22.81
N SER A 56 3.45 2.66 -22.10
CA SER A 56 2.15 2.10 -21.75
C SER A 56 1.10 2.59 -22.73
N LYS A 57 0.35 1.64 -23.30
CA LYS A 57 -0.83 1.90 -24.12
C LYS A 57 -2.07 1.82 -23.23
N CYS A 58 -2.63 2.97 -22.92
CA CYS A 58 -3.86 3.13 -22.15
C CYS A 58 -5.08 3.28 -23.07
N GLN A 59 -6.00 2.32 -23.01
CA GLN A 59 -7.32 2.44 -23.61
C GLN A 59 -8.29 3.05 -22.62
N VAL A 60 -8.93 4.14 -23.03
CA VAL A 60 -10.05 4.76 -22.31
C VAL A 60 -11.33 4.41 -23.03
N ARG A 61 -12.27 3.82 -22.31
CA ARG A 61 -13.62 3.49 -22.79
C ARG A 61 -14.63 4.25 -21.95
N GLY A 62 -15.69 4.75 -22.56
CA GLY A 62 -16.77 5.40 -21.82
C GLY A 62 -17.86 5.93 -22.72
N PHE A 63 -18.91 6.47 -22.10
CA PHE A 63 -20.07 7.00 -22.82
C PHE A 63 -19.76 8.29 -23.57
N LYS A 64 -18.92 9.16 -23.00
CA LYS A 64 -18.59 10.47 -23.56
C LYS A 64 -17.07 10.68 -23.56
N LEU A 65 -16.42 10.26 -24.63
CA LEU A 65 -15.00 10.49 -24.85
C LEU A 65 -14.83 11.81 -25.60
N THR A 66 -14.51 12.86 -24.85
CA THR A 66 -14.45 14.25 -25.34
C THR A 66 -13.00 14.74 -25.42
N SER A 67 -12.80 15.94 -25.97
CA SER A 67 -11.48 16.58 -26.07
C SER A 67 -10.71 16.69 -24.74
N PRO A 68 -11.33 16.86 -23.55
CA PRO A 68 -10.64 16.75 -22.26
C PRO A 68 -9.81 15.47 -22.05
N VAL A 69 -10.31 14.30 -22.47
CA VAL A 69 -9.59 13.02 -22.30
C VAL A 69 -8.35 12.97 -23.19
N VAL A 70 -8.47 13.51 -24.41
CA VAL A 70 -7.35 13.68 -25.35
C VAL A 70 -6.32 14.65 -24.77
N ARG A 71 -6.78 15.76 -24.18
CA ARG A 71 -5.91 16.76 -23.53
C ARG A 71 -5.13 16.16 -22.35
N CYS A 72 -5.76 15.31 -21.54
CA CYS A 72 -5.05 14.58 -20.49
C CYS A 72 -3.90 13.71 -21.04
N CYS A 73 -4.07 13.15 -22.24
CA CYS A 73 -3.05 12.33 -22.88
C CYS A 73 -1.85 13.20 -23.29
N THR A 74 -2.10 14.27 -24.03
CA THR A 74 -1.04 15.17 -24.52
C THR A 74 -0.32 15.91 -23.39
N GLN A 75 -1.03 16.30 -22.33
CA GLN A 75 -0.44 16.93 -21.14
C GLN A 75 0.58 16.02 -20.43
N ASN A 76 0.37 14.70 -20.47
CA ASN A 76 1.28 13.72 -19.88
C ASN A 76 2.31 13.19 -20.90
N LYS A 77 2.63 13.98 -21.93
CA LYS A 77 3.54 13.63 -23.04
C LYS A 77 3.14 12.36 -23.79
N GLY A 78 1.84 12.06 -23.84
CA GLY A 78 1.31 10.94 -24.58
C GLY A 78 0.82 11.31 -25.98
N VAL A 79 0.68 10.29 -26.82
CA VAL A 79 0.07 10.39 -28.16
C VAL A 79 -1.26 9.65 -28.15
N SER A 80 -2.35 10.36 -28.44
CA SER A 80 -3.70 9.81 -28.47
C SER A 80 -4.16 9.48 -29.90
N LYS A 81 -4.85 8.35 -30.06
CA LYS A 81 -5.58 7.97 -31.27
C LYS A 81 -7.03 7.64 -30.89
N VAL A 82 -7.98 8.34 -31.50
CA VAL A 82 -9.41 8.12 -31.28
C VAL A 82 -9.91 7.09 -32.28
N GLU A 83 -10.47 5.98 -31.78
CA GLU A 83 -11.02 4.88 -32.59
C GLU A 83 -12.47 4.64 -32.14
N GLY A 84 -13.41 5.37 -32.76
CA GLY A 84 -14.83 5.29 -32.43
C GLY A 84 -15.11 5.67 -30.98
N LYS A 85 -15.51 4.68 -30.16
CA LYS A 85 -15.83 4.84 -28.73
C LYS A 85 -14.67 4.50 -27.79
N VAL A 86 -13.43 4.46 -28.31
CA VAL A 86 -12.23 4.17 -27.54
C VAL A 86 -11.16 5.21 -27.84
N ILE A 87 -10.51 5.76 -26.81
CA ILE A 87 -9.30 6.57 -26.96
C ILE A 87 -8.11 5.70 -26.57
N ASN A 88 -7.20 5.47 -27.51
CA ASN A 88 -5.91 4.84 -27.24
C ASN A 88 -4.88 5.94 -26.98
N CYS A 89 -4.38 6.04 -25.76
CA CYS A 89 -3.31 6.95 -25.38
C CYS A 89 -2.02 6.16 -25.15
N ARG A 90 -0.93 6.54 -25.80
CA ARG A 90 0.40 5.95 -25.60
C ARG A 90 1.22 6.92 -24.76
N VAL A 91 1.58 6.56 -23.54
CA VAL A 91 2.38 7.39 -22.61
C VAL A 91 3.66 6.65 -22.22
N ALA A 92 4.69 7.38 -21.80
CA ALA A 92 5.88 6.75 -21.23
C ALA A 92 5.55 6.00 -19.94
N ILE A 93 6.29 4.92 -19.64
CA ILE A 93 6.17 4.21 -18.38
C ILE A 93 6.44 5.18 -17.20
N GLY A 94 5.61 5.09 -16.16
CA GLY A 94 5.63 5.99 -15.00
C GLY A 94 4.78 7.24 -15.17
N ARG A 95 4.17 7.47 -16.36
CA ARG A 95 3.21 8.57 -16.60
C ARG A 95 1.76 8.10 -16.55
N GLU A 96 1.49 6.80 -16.57
CA GLU A 96 0.12 6.25 -16.57
C GLU A 96 -0.68 6.65 -15.32
N GLY A 97 -0.05 6.76 -14.16
CA GLY A 97 -0.71 7.20 -12.92
C GLY A 97 -1.25 8.63 -13.04
N TYR A 98 -0.43 9.54 -13.58
CA TYR A 98 -0.84 10.93 -13.83
C TYR A 98 -1.92 11.02 -14.89
N TYR A 99 -1.83 10.21 -15.94
CA TYR A 99 -2.84 10.14 -16.97
C TYR A 99 -4.19 9.65 -16.43
N ARG A 100 -4.20 8.57 -15.63
CA ARG A 100 -5.39 8.04 -14.96
C ARG A 100 -6.01 9.08 -14.05
N LYS A 101 -5.20 9.72 -13.20
CA LYS A 101 -5.66 10.79 -12.30
C LYS A 101 -6.35 11.92 -13.07
N CYS A 102 -5.73 12.41 -14.14
CA CYS A 102 -6.32 13.46 -14.97
C CYS A 102 -7.71 13.07 -15.52
N ILE A 103 -7.91 11.80 -15.92
CA ILE A 103 -9.22 11.33 -16.38
C ILE A 103 -10.22 11.22 -15.22
N TYR A 104 -9.80 10.73 -14.06
CA TYR A 104 -10.67 10.66 -12.87
C TYR A 104 -11.15 12.05 -12.45
N ASP A 105 -10.29 13.05 -12.52
CA ASP A 105 -10.62 14.45 -12.18
C ASP A 105 -11.65 15.08 -13.15
N LEU A 106 -11.89 14.48 -14.32
CA LEU A 106 -12.95 14.91 -15.25
C LEU A 106 -14.34 14.41 -14.83
N HIS A 107 -14.43 13.52 -13.83
CA HIS A 107 -15.68 12.92 -13.36
C HIS A 107 -16.52 12.25 -14.48
N TYR A 108 -15.87 11.74 -15.52
CA TYR A 108 -16.57 11.01 -16.58
C TYR A 108 -16.70 9.52 -16.23
N PRO A 109 -17.86 8.89 -16.51
CA PRO A 109 -18.04 7.45 -16.36
C PRO A 109 -17.22 6.74 -17.44
N THR A 110 -15.94 6.51 -17.14
CA THR A 110 -14.93 5.95 -18.04
C THR A 110 -14.14 4.88 -17.33
N SER A 111 -13.65 3.89 -18.09
CA SER A 111 -12.68 2.91 -17.63
C SER A 111 -11.37 3.09 -18.39
N VAL A 112 -10.26 3.02 -17.65
CA VAL A 112 -8.91 3.19 -18.20
C VAL A 112 -8.12 1.89 -18.02
N THR A 113 -7.77 1.23 -19.11
CA THR A 113 -6.99 -0.02 -19.11
C THR A 113 -5.65 0.23 -19.79
N CYS A 114 -4.56 0.15 -19.03
CA CYS A 114 -3.21 0.31 -19.58
C CYS A 114 -2.50 -1.03 -19.71
N ARG A 115 -1.81 -1.23 -20.84
CA ARG A 115 -0.90 -2.36 -21.08
C ARG A 115 0.50 -1.82 -21.34
N TYR A 116 1.51 -2.49 -20.80
CA TYR A 116 2.92 -2.14 -20.93
C TYR A 116 3.52 -2.88 -22.13
N TYR A 117 4.41 -2.20 -22.86
CA TYR A 117 5.08 -2.69 -24.06
C TYR A 117 6.52 -2.17 -24.11
#